data_AF-A0A1F3AVZ8-F1
#
_entry.id   AF-A0A1F3AVZ8-F1
#
_cell.length_a   1.000
_cell.length_b   1.000
_cell.length_c   1.000
_cell.angle_alpha   90.00
_cell.angle_beta   90.00
_cell.angle_gamma   90.00
#
_symmetry.space_group_name_H-M   'P 1'
#
loop_
_entity.id
_entity.type
_entity.pdbx_description
1 polymer ?
#
loop_
_entity_poly.entity_id
_entity_poly.type
_entity_poly.pdbx_seq_one_letter_code
_entity_poly.pdbx_strand_id
1 'polypeptide(L)' 'MLRVLLENPGKVFSHRDLVLLVQGYDTSSQEAPEVLRPLVSRLRHKLDEFPDLMNRISSVRGTGYVYEENGN' A
#
# COMPACT_ATOMS: atom_id res chain seq x y z
N MET A 1 4.44 4.81 3.56
CA MET A 1 3.52 4.08 2.65
C MET A 1 2.71 5.02 1.79
N LEU A 2 1.81 5.84 2.35
CA LEU A 2 0.95 6.74 1.56
C LEU A 2 1.71 7.60 0.54
N ARG A 3 2.82 8.24 0.96
CA ARG A 3 3.68 9.02 0.07
C ARG A 3 4.15 8.23 -1.17
N VAL A 4 4.66 7.01 -0.98
CA VAL A 4 5.15 6.14 -2.07
C VAL A 4 4.03 5.85 -3.08
N LEU A 5 2.82 5.59 -2.57
CA LEU A 5 1.64 5.32 -3.38
C LEU A 5 1.20 6.56 -4.18
N LEU A 6 1.16 7.74 -3.54
CA LEU A 6 0.76 8.99 -4.19
C LEU A 6 1.77 9.49 -5.23
N GLU A 7 3.06 9.26 -5.01
CA GLU A 7 4.12 9.60 -5.98
C GLU A 7 4.13 8.66 -7.20
N ASN A 8 3.37 7.55 -7.16
CA ASN A 8 3.36 6.53 -8.22
C ASN A 8 1.92 6.03 -8.52
N PRO A 9 1.01 6.90 -9.00
CA PRO A 9 -0.34 6.51 -9.37
C PRO A 9 -0.32 5.43 -10.48
N GLY A 10 -1.26 4.48 -10.39
CA GLY A 10 -1.40 3.35 -11.32
C GLY A 10 -0.34 2.25 -11.19
N LYS A 11 0.73 2.46 -10.40
CA LYS A 11 1.78 1.47 -10.22
C LYS A 11 1.40 0.45 -9.15
N VAL A 12 1.38 -0.82 -9.54
CA VAL A 12 1.29 -1.93 -8.59
C VAL A 12 2.63 -2.14 -7.92
N PHE A 13 2.66 -2.09 -6.60
CA PHE A 13 3.82 -2.47 -5.81
C PHE A 13 3.60 -3.82 -5.17
N SER A 14 4.62 -4.67 -5.20
CA SER A 14 4.58 -5.92 -4.44
C SER A 14 4.68 -5.64 -2.94
N HIS A 15 4.32 -6.63 -2.13
CA HIS A 15 4.51 -6.52 -0.68
C HIS A 15 5.98 -6.24 -0.31
N ARG A 16 6.92 -6.94 -0.94
CA ARG A 16 8.34 -6.75 -0.68
C ARG A 16 8.81 -5.35 -1.05
N ASP A 17 8.41 -4.86 -2.22
CA ASP A 17 8.78 -3.51 -2.69
C ASP A 17 8.27 -2.45 -1.72
N LEU A 18 7.03 -2.57 -1.24
CA LEU A 18 6.49 -1.61 -0.29
C LEU A 18 7.20 -1.66 1.06
N VAL A 19 7.57 -2.83 1.58
CA VAL A 19 8.36 -2.89 2.82
C VAL A 19 9.72 -2.25 2.61
N LEU A 20 10.41 -2.57 1.51
CA LEU A 20 11.70 -1.98 1.17
C LEU A 20 11.63 -0.45 1.05
N LEU A 21 10.65 0.06 0.30
CA LEU A 21 10.49 1.50 0.06
C LEU A 21 10.03 2.28 1.30
N VAL A 22 9.28 1.65 2.20
CA VAL A 22 8.69 2.33 3.36
C VAL A 22 9.55 2.18 4.62
N GLN A 23 10.18 1.04 4.81
CA GLN A 23 10.93 0.68 6.02
C GLN A 23 12.44 0.60 5.77
N GLY A 24 12.90 0.51 4.53
CA GLY A 24 14.32 0.53 4.17
C GLY A 24 15.05 -0.80 4.29
N TYR A 25 14.34 -1.92 4.45
CA TYR A 25 14.95 -3.27 4.51
C TYR A 25 14.22 -4.26 3.61
N ASP A 26 14.97 -5.25 3.10
CA ASP A 26 14.42 -6.34 2.30
C ASP A 26 13.77 -7.39 3.21
N THR A 27 12.71 -8.02 2.71
CA THR A 27 11.91 -9.01 3.44
C THR A 27 11.64 -10.21 2.57
N SER A 28 11.44 -11.37 3.19
CA SER A 28 10.99 -12.54 2.43
C SER A 28 9.55 -12.35 1.90
N SER A 29 9.16 -13.15 0.90
CA SER A 29 7.78 -13.12 0.37
C SER A 29 6.73 -13.56 1.41
N GLN A 30 7.14 -14.30 2.45
CA GLN A 30 6.27 -14.70 3.56
C GLN A 30 6.14 -13.60 4.62
N GLU A 31 7.25 -12.92 4.93
CA GLU A 31 7.31 -11.87 5.95
C GLU A 31 6.67 -10.56 5.48
N ALA A 32 6.86 -10.19 4.21
CA ALA A 32 6.40 -8.90 3.70
C ALA A 32 4.90 -8.63 3.93
N PRO A 33 3.98 -9.61 3.67
CA PRO A 33 2.56 -9.45 4.01
C PRO A 33 2.29 -9.22 5.51
N GLU A 34 3.03 -9.88 6.40
CA GLU A 34 2.84 -9.75 7.86
C GLU A 34 3.21 -8.36 8.35
N VAL A 35 4.27 -7.77 7.79
CA VAL A 35 4.68 -6.38 8.06
C VAL A 35 3.70 -5.38 7.44
N LEU A 36 3.22 -5.63 6.22
CA LEU A 36 2.37 -4.69 5.49
C LEU A 36 0.94 -4.59 6.00
N ARG A 37 0.31 -5.71 6.35
CA ARG A 37 -1.08 -5.72 6.82
C ARG A 37 -1.37 -4.71 7.93
N PRO A 38 -0.59 -4.64 9.03
CA PRO A 38 -0.81 -3.65 10.08
C PRO A 38 -0.50 -2.22 9.62
N LEU A 39 0.47 -2.00 8.72
CA LEU A 39 0.75 -0.68 8.16
C LEU A 39 -0.42 -0.16 7.32
N VAL A 40 -0.99 -1.01 6.47
CA VAL A 40 -2.17 -0.69 5.64
C VAL A 40 -3.38 -0.44 6.52
N SER A 41 -3.61 -1.28 7.54
CA SER A 41 -4.72 -1.11 8.48
C SER A 41 -4.65 0.25 9.20
N ARG A 42 -3.48 0.60 9.76
CA ARG A 42 -3.27 1.90 10.40
C ARG A 42 -3.39 3.06 9.41
N LEU A 43 -2.95 2.86 8.16
CA LEU A 43 -3.10 3.87 7.12
C LEU A 43 -4.58 4.11 6.81
N ARG A 44 -5.36 3.05 6.61
CA ARG A 44 -6.81 3.15 6.37
C ARG A 44 -7.53 3.86 7.49
N HIS A 45 -7.24 3.48 8.74
CA HIS A 45 -7.83 4.15 9.90
C HIS A 45 -7.50 5.66 9.94
N LYS A 46 -6.28 6.06 9.55
CA LYS A 46 -5.91 7.49 9.45
C LYS A 46 -6.62 8.22 8.30
N LEU A 47 -7.12 7.47 7.31
CA LEU A 47 -7.82 7.98 6.14
C LEU A 47 -9.35 7.83 6.27
N ASP A 48 -9.88 7.42 7.42
CA ASP A 48 -11.32 7.26 7.63
C ASP A 48 -12.09 8.57 7.39
N GLU A 49 -11.47 9.73 7.69
CA GLU A 49 -12.03 11.06 7.42
C GLU A 49 -11.96 11.46 5.93
N PHE A 50 -11.24 10.70 5.10
CA PHE A 50 -10.99 10.98 3.68
C PHE A 50 -11.35 9.74 2.82
N PRO A 51 -12.64 9.36 2.74
CA PRO A 51 -13.07 8.13 2.07
C PRO A 51 -12.65 8.06 0.60
N ASP A 52 -12.65 9.18 -0.13
CA ASP A 52 -12.19 9.23 -1.53
C ASP A 52 -10.73 8.84 -1.68
N LEU A 53 -9.89 9.24 -0.72
CA LEU A 53 -8.47 8.91 -0.71
C LEU A 53 -8.26 7.44 -0.32
N MET A 54 -9.07 6.94 0.63
CA MET A 54 -9.03 5.55 1.05
C MET A 54 -9.45 4.58 -0.07
N ASN A 55 -10.52 4.91 -0.79
CA ASN A 55 -11.06 4.08 -1.87
C ASN A 55 -10.10 3.91 -3.04
N ARG A 56 -9.15 4.84 -3.22
CA ARG A 56 -8.10 4.75 -4.25
C ARG A 56 -6.97 3.78 -3.89
N ILE A 57 -6.88 3.28 -2.66
CA ILE A 57 -5.85 2.31 -2.25
C ILE A 57 -6.40 0.89 -2.35
N SER A 58 -6.15 0.26 -3.50
CA SER A 58 -6.67 -1.06 -3.83
C SER A 58 -5.68 -2.18 -3.54
N SER A 59 -6.19 -3.29 -3.04
CA SER A 59 -5.43 -4.52 -2.83
C SER A 59 -5.44 -5.37 -4.10
N VAL A 60 -4.27 -5.66 -4.65
CA VAL A 60 -4.10 -6.60 -5.77
C VAL A 60 -3.81 -7.98 -5.19
N ARG A 61 -4.81 -8.87 -5.26
CA ARG A 61 -4.78 -10.20 -4.62
C ARG A 61 -3.51 -10.97 -4.99
N GLY A 62 -2.73 -11.35 -3.97
CA GLY A 62 -1.51 -12.14 -4.13
C GLY A 62 -0.27 -11.33 -4.58
N THR A 63 -0.43 -10.06 -4.95
CA THR A 63 0.67 -9.22 -5.45
C THR A 63 1.04 -8.14 -4.45
N GLY A 64 0.10 -7.26 -4.09
CA GLY A 64 0.36 -6.11 -3.22
C GLY A 64 -0.69 -5.02 -3.35
N TYR A 65 -0.27 -3.77 -3.56
CA TYR A 65 -1.16 -2.60 -3.53
C TYR A 65 -0.89 -1.63 -4.68
N VAL A 66 -1.93 -0.89 -5.05
CA VAL A 66 -1.88 0.17 -6.06
C VAL A 66 -2.65 1.39 -5.56
N TYR A 67 -2.23 2.56 -6.01
CA TYR A 67 -3.01 3.79 -5.88
C TYR A 67 -3.67 4.11 -7.22
N GLU A 68 -5.00 4.18 -7.24
CA GLU A 68 -5.77 4.46 -8.45
C GLU A 68 -5.87 5.97 -8.68
N GLU A 69 -5.43 6.42 -9.85
CA GLU A 69 -5.44 7.85 -10.23
C GLU A 69 -6.86 8.36 -10.48
N ASN A 70 -7.71 7.50 -11.06
CA ASN A 70 -9.11 7.74 -11.32
C ASN A 70 -9.91 6.69 -10.57
N GLY A 71 -10.61 7.10 -9.51
CA GLY A 71 -11.58 6.21 -8.87
C GLY A 71 -12.63 5.85 -9.90
N ASN A 72 -12.68 4.59 -10.30
CA ASN A 72 -13.67 4.06 -11.22
C ASN A 72 -14.81 3.41 -10.45
#